data_AF-A0A2J6TMF4-F1
#
_entry.id   AF-A0A2J6TMF4-F1
#
_cell.length_a   1.000
_cell.length_b   1.000
_cell.length_c   1.000
_cell.angle_alpha   90.00
_cell.angle_beta   90.00
_cell.angle_gamma   90.00
#
_symmetry.space_group_name_H-M   'P 1'
#
loop_
_entity.id
_entity.type
_entity.pdbx_description
1 polymer ?
#
loop_
_entity_poly.entity_id
_entity_poly.type
_entity_poly.pdbx_seq_one_letter_code
_entity_poly.pdbx_strand_id
1 'polypeptide(L)' 'RTIVSHAPASLRAALCLEITRFFTCRPLYTALCARTCYNCGKFGAYLYVPTCSRVCFRCFTEEQKFLPMTK' A
#
# COMPACT_ATOMS: atom_id res chain seq x y z
N ARG A 1 -5.73 0.96 17.04
CA ARG A 1 -6.03 -0.46 17.36
C ARG A 1 -6.42 -1.27 16.11
N THR A 2 -7.32 -0.79 15.26
CA THR A 2 -7.84 -1.54 14.09
C THR A 2 -6.79 -2.16 13.17
N ILE A 3 -5.76 -1.42 12.75
CA ILE A 3 -4.71 -1.97 11.86
C ILE A 3 -3.95 -3.12 12.54
N VAL A 4 -3.60 -2.96 13.81
CA VAL A 4 -2.87 -3.99 14.57
C VAL A 4 -3.69 -5.27 14.69
N SER A 5 -5.02 -5.14 14.83
CA SER A 5 -5.93 -6.29 14.96
C SER A 5 -6.24 -7.00 13.64
N HIS A 6 -6.33 -6.28 12.52
CA HIS A 6 -6.82 -6.85 11.24
C HIS A 6 -5.75 -6.94 10.14
N ALA A 7 -4.70 -6.13 10.20
CA ALA A 7 -3.64 -6.07 9.20
C ALA A 7 -2.25 -5.80 9.82
N PRO A 8 -1.83 -6.59 10.84
CA PRO A 8 -0.54 -6.37 11.50
C PRO A 8 0.64 -6.50 10.53
N ALA A 9 0.51 -7.35 9.51
CA ALA A 9 1.55 -7.54 8.49
C ALA A 9 1.86 -6.25 7.72
N SER A 10 0.85 -5.43 7.41
CA SER A 10 1.03 -4.16 6.69
C SER A 10 1.75 -3.12 7.54
N LEU A 11 1.41 -3.05 8.83
CA LEU A 11 2.12 -2.16 9.76
C LEU A 11 3.56 -2.64 10.00
N ARG A 12 3.76 -3.96 10.13
CA ARG A 12 5.10 -4.55 10.22
C ARG A 12 5.94 -4.24 8.98
N ALA A 13 5.39 -4.39 7.79
CA ALA A 13 6.09 -4.07 6.54
C ALA A 13 6.52 -2.58 6.52
N ALA A 14 5.66 -1.66 6.94
CA ALA A 14 6.00 -0.25 7.05
C ALA A 14 7.15 0.02 8.05
N LEU A 15 7.16 -0.68 9.19
CA LEU A 15 8.22 -0.58 10.18
C LEU A 15 9.55 -1.15 9.65
N CYS A 16 9.53 -2.32 9.01
CA CYS A 16 10.72 -2.94 8.43
C CYS A 16 11.32 -2.13 7.29
N LEU A 17 10.50 -1.40 6.54
CA LEU A 17 10.95 -0.46 5.50
C LEU A 17 11.39 0.90 6.07
N GLU A 18 11.25 1.13 7.37
CA GLU A 18 11.55 2.41 8.06
C GLU A 18 10.85 3.65 7.47
N ILE A 19 9.68 3.43 6.86
CA ILE A 19 8.92 4.48 6.17
C ILE A 19 7.81 5.10 7.02
N THR A 20 7.61 4.62 8.27
CA THR A 20 6.57 5.14 9.17
C THR A 20 6.75 6.62 9.51
N ARG A 21 7.95 7.19 9.30
CA ARG A 21 8.20 8.63 9.42
C ARG A 21 7.53 9.47 8.33
N PHE A 22 7.19 8.86 7.19
CA PHE A 22 6.63 9.56 6.02
C PHE A 22 5.10 9.58 6.00
N PHE A 23 4.44 8.83 6.88
CA PHE A 23 2.97 8.82 6.95
C PHE A 23 2.46 8.50 8.35
N THR A 24 1.23 8.94 8.63
CA THR A 24 0.49 8.50 9.83
C THR A 24 -0.27 7.20 9.54
N CYS A 25 -0.82 6.54 10.57
CA CYS A 25 -1.67 5.36 10.36
C CYS A 25 -2.92 5.62 9.49
N ARG A 26 -3.33 6.88 9.26
CA ARG A 26 -4.53 7.22 8.49
C ARG A 26 -4.43 6.80 7.01
N PRO A 27 -3.44 7.23 6.20
CA PRO A 27 -3.23 6.74 4.84
C PRO A 27 -3.22 5.21 4.72
N LEU A 28 -2.50 4.53 5.62
CA LEU A 28 -2.43 3.08 5.65
C LEU A 28 -3.82 2.45 5.89
N TYR A 29 -4.57 2.97 6.87
CA TYR A 29 -5.93 2.53 7.14
C TYR A 29 -6.86 2.75 5.94
N THR A 30 -6.82 3.94 5.34
CA THR A 30 -7.64 4.27 4.17
C THR A 30 -7.38 3.31 3.01
N ALA A 31 -6.12 2.99 2.73
CA ALA A 31 -5.77 2.04 1.68
C ALA A 31 -6.17 0.60 2.01
N LEU A 32 -6.08 0.18 3.27
CA LEU A 32 -6.55 -1.13 3.72
C LEU A 32 -8.07 -1.28 3.55
N CYS A 33 -8.83 -0.20 3.77
CA CYS A 33 -10.28 -0.17 3.59
C CYS A 33 -10.73 0.03 2.12
N ALA A 34 -9.85 0.51 1.25
CA ALA A 34 -10.16 0.68 -0.16
C ALA A 34 -10.27 -0.67 -0.89
N ARG A 35 -11.28 -0.79 -1.76
CA ARG A 35 -11.50 -1.98 -2.61
C ARG A 35 -10.87 -1.85 -3.99
N THR A 36 -10.61 -0.62 -4.42
CA THR A 36 -10.19 -0.30 -5.79
C THR A 36 -8.72 0.11 -5.83
N CYS A 37 -8.12 -0.12 -6.99
CA CYS A 37 -6.79 0.32 -7.36
C CYS A 37 -6.81 1.84 -7.49
N TYR A 38 -5.93 2.50 -6.75
CA TYR A 38 -5.72 3.95 -6.80
C TYR A 38 -5.38 4.44 -8.20
N ASN A 39 -4.70 3.63 -9.02
CA ASN A 39 -4.28 4.02 -10.36
C ASN A 39 -5.37 3.86 -11.44
N CYS A 40 -6.06 2.72 -11.48
CA CYS A 40 -6.95 2.38 -12.60
C CYS A 40 -8.40 2.08 -12.20
N GLY A 41 -8.76 2.22 -10.92
CA GLY A 41 -10.12 2.00 -10.42
C GLY A 41 -10.60 0.54 -10.37
N LYS A 42 -9.91 -0.40 -11.04
CA LYS A 42 -10.21 -1.85 -10.97
C LYS A 42 -9.97 -2.41 -9.57
N PHE A 43 -10.38 -3.64 -9.30
CA PHE A 43 -10.14 -4.29 -8.00
C PHE A 43 -8.65 -4.25 -7.60
N GLY A 44 -8.36 -3.70 -6.42
CA GLY A 44 -7.01 -3.58 -5.89
C GLY A 44 -6.72 -4.73 -4.93
N ALA A 45 -5.99 -5.75 -5.39
CA ALA A 45 -5.65 -6.91 -4.55
C ALA A 45 -4.44 -6.65 -3.62
N TYR A 46 -3.61 -5.66 -3.92
CA TYR A 46 -2.34 -5.43 -3.25
C TYR A 46 -2.31 -4.09 -2.52
N LEU A 47 -1.52 -4.03 -1.46
CA LEU A 47 -1.17 -2.79 -0.78
C LEU A 47 0.28 -2.44 -1.13
N TYR A 48 0.48 -1.33 -1.84
CA TYR A 48 1.78 -0.74 -2.05
C TYR A 48 2.16 0.06 -0.80
N VAL A 49 2.95 -0.58 0.07
CA VAL A 49 3.33 -0.07 1.40
C VAL A 49 4.08 1.26 1.35
N PRO A 50 5.04 1.51 0.42
CA PRO A 50 5.80 2.77 0.36
C PRO A 50 4.94 4.04 0.34
N THR A 51 3.86 4.03 -0.43
CA THR A 51 2.94 5.19 -0.54
C THR A 51 1.56 4.92 0.05
N CYS A 52 1.42 3.86 0.86
CA CYS A 52 0.14 3.42 1.43
C CYS A 52 -0.99 3.44 0.38
N SER A 53 -0.81 2.78 -0.75
CA SER A 53 -1.74 2.84 -1.88
C SER A 53 -2.29 1.47 -2.22
N ARG A 54 -3.60 1.36 -2.44
CA ARG A 54 -4.22 0.11 -2.91
C ARG A 54 -4.01 -0.02 -4.42
N VAL A 55 -3.50 -1.15 -4.90
CA VAL A 55 -3.15 -1.35 -6.32
C VAL A 55 -3.55 -2.74 -6.81
N CYS A 56 -3.86 -2.87 -8.10
CA CYS A 56 -4.09 -4.16 -8.75
C CYS A 56 -2.76 -4.78 -9.19
N PHE A 57 -2.76 -6.08 -9.49
CA PHE A 57 -1.56 -6.81 -9.95
C PHE A 57 -0.88 -6.11 -11.13
N ARG A 58 -1.66 -5.85 -12.17
CA ARG A 58 -1.18 -5.20 -13.40
C ARG A 58 -0.48 -3.88 -13.13
N CYS A 59 -1.10 -3.00 -12.36
CA CYS A 59 -0.49 -1.71 -12.06
C CYS A 59 0.78 -1.86 -11.22
N PHE A 60 0.80 -2.75 -10.25
CA PHE A 60 1.96 -3.00 -9.42
C PHE A 60 3.18 -3.54 -10.21
N THR A 61 2.94 -4.27 -11.32
CA THR A 61 4.01 -4.87 -12.13
C THR A 61 4.41 -4.09 -13.37
N GLU A 62 3.55 -3.18 -13.86
CA GLU A 62 3.77 -2.48 -15.14
C GLU A 62 3.97 -0.97 -14.99
N GLU A 63 3.41 -0.34 -13.95
CA GLU A 63 3.49 1.11 -13.80
C GLU A 63 4.79 1.52 -13.12
N GLN A 64 5.58 2.35 -13.78
CA GLN A 64 6.91 2.77 -13.31
C GLN A 64 6.92 3.29 -11.86
N LYS A 65 5.86 3.98 -11.44
CA LYS A 65 5.75 4.53 -10.07
C LYS A 65 5.66 3.48 -8.94
N PHE A 66 5.39 2.22 -9.27
CA PHE A 66 5.32 1.12 -8.31
C PHE A 66 6.49 0.15 -8.43
N LEU A 67 7.41 0.38 -9.36
CA LEU A 67 8.58 -0.46 -9.58
C LEU A 67 9.78 0.10 -8.80
N PRO A 68 10.52 -0.76 -8.06
CA PRO A 68 11.66 -0.32 -7.23
C PRO A 68 12.88 0.10 -8.05
N MET A 69 12.94 -0.30 -9.32
CA MET A 69 14.01 0.04 -10.25
C MET A 69 13.39 0.60 -11.52
N THR A 70 13.61 1.89 -11.77
CA THR A 70 13.44 2.49 -13.09
C THR A 70 14.52 1.95 -14.02
N LYS A 71 14.13 1.60 -15.26
CA LYS A 71 15.08 1.32 -16.35
C LYS A 71 15.88 2.56 -16.70
#